data_AF-K5DHK4-F1
#
_entry.id   AF-K5DHK4-F1
#
_cell.length_a   1.000
_cell.length_b   1.000
_cell.length_c   1.000
_cell.angle_alpha   90.00
_cell.angle_beta   90.00
_cell.angle_gamma   90.00
#
_symmetry.space_group_name_H-M   'P 1'
#
loop_
_entity.id
_entity.type
_entity.pdbx_description
1 polymer ?
#
loop_
_entity_poly.entity_id
_entity_poly.type
_entity_poly.pdbx_seq_one_letter_code
_entity_poly.pdbx_strand_id
1 'polypeptide(L)'
;MTNWEKNGFRKFASKKVSTLLVPFVIYSLIVLLLTPLYSDKTIGAHSWQIMMKGWEGMALWFVPVLFFSQVVCYYVLRWSLLNKYVALAAMMLVTYLYRDHVELPWTLYCIPYASSFVIIGALLKSALLTLQNASQGKAFSILTGCVILSLIAPLVSVVDMSCNKVYNFIPAYIGAIAGSFAVLLACMRLEKWRITTNWLQKCGQNTFIVVAFSQIIIMVINYNQILSPQYSFLKYVILVVALVVIAQIKKHVLKSYKEFRGDMI
;
A
#
# COMPACT_ATOMS: atom_id res chain seq x y z
N MET A 1 -11.71 -9.69 1.00
CA MET A 1 -12.23 -8.30 1.08
C MET A 1 -12.86 -8.05 2.45
N THR A 2 -12.72 -6.84 2.99
CA THR A 2 -13.35 -6.46 4.26
C THR A 2 -14.87 -6.51 4.12
N ASN A 3 -15.56 -7.26 4.98
CA ASN A 3 -17.02 -7.24 5.03
C ASN A 3 -17.46 -6.05 5.89
N TRP A 4 -17.84 -4.96 5.22
CA TRP A 4 -18.11 -3.66 5.82
C TRP A 4 -19.41 -3.62 6.64
N GLU A 5 -20.35 -4.52 6.36
CA GLU A 5 -21.71 -4.49 6.90
C GLU A 5 -21.90 -5.43 8.10
N LYS A 6 -21.13 -6.52 8.19
CA LYS A 6 -21.36 -7.57 9.21
C LYS A 6 -20.82 -7.28 10.61
N ASN A 7 -19.89 -6.34 10.79
CA ASN A 7 -19.25 -6.10 12.09
C ASN A 7 -19.63 -4.72 12.64
N GLY A 8 -19.90 -4.65 13.95
CA GLY A 8 -19.98 -3.36 14.66
C GLY A 8 -18.63 -2.63 14.67
N PHE A 9 -18.67 -1.31 14.86
CA PHE A 9 -17.49 -0.44 14.70
C PHE A 9 -16.33 -0.87 15.59
N ARG A 10 -16.59 -1.17 16.87
CA ARG A 10 -15.56 -1.62 17.83
C ARG A 10 -14.82 -2.87 17.34
N LYS A 11 -15.55 -3.87 16.81
CA LYS A 11 -14.97 -5.11 16.29
C LYS A 11 -14.20 -4.87 15.00
N PHE A 12 -14.72 -3.99 14.12
CA PHE A 12 -14.03 -3.56 12.92
C PHE A 12 -12.71 -2.86 13.26
N ALA A 13 -12.75 -1.83 14.10
CA ALA A 13 -11.60 -1.03 14.49
C ALA A 13 -10.54 -1.89 15.19
N SER A 14 -10.94 -2.71 16.17
CA SER A 14 -10.04 -3.64 16.86
C SER A 14 -9.31 -4.58 15.88
N LYS A 15 -10.03 -5.14 14.91
CA LYS A 15 -9.41 -5.98 13.87
C LYS A 15 -8.41 -5.18 13.02
N LYS A 16 -8.75 -3.95 12.64
CA LYS A 16 -7.85 -3.09 11.84
C LYS A 16 -6.61 -2.69 12.61
N VAL A 17 -6.73 -2.38 13.90
CA VAL A 17 -5.59 -2.12 14.80
C VAL A 17 -4.67 -3.34 14.81
N SER A 18 -5.20 -4.54 15.08
CA SER A 18 -4.38 -5.75 15.15
C SER A 18 -3.73 -6.13 13.81
N THR A 19 -4.40 -5.87 12.68
CA THR A 19 -3.89 -6.26 11.36
C THR A 19 -3.03 -5.20 10.67
N LEU A 20 -3.13 -3.93 11.07
CA LEU A 20 -2.43 -2.82 10.41
C LEU A 20 -1.53 -2.06 11.38
N LEU A 21 -2.08 -1.49 12.44
CA LEU A 21 -1.33 -0.60 13.35
C LEU A 21 -0.30 -1.36 14.19
N VAL A 22 -0.64 -2.55 14.70
CA VAL A 22 0.32 -3.35 15.48
C VAL A 22 1.53 -3.75 14.63
N PRO A 23 1.37 -4.35 13.42
CA PRO A 23 2.49 -4.58 12.54
C PRO A 23 3.26 -3.30 12.21
N PHE A 24 2.55 -2.21 11.90
CA PHE A 24 3.18 -0.92 11.61
C PHE A 24 4.10 -0.46 12.74
N VAL A 25 3.63 -0.44 13.98
CA VAL A 25 4.44 -0.03 15.14
C VAL A 25 5.67 -0.93 15.28
N ILE A 26 5.51 -2.24 15.16
CA ILE A 26 6.64 -3.19 15.28
C ILE A 26 7.68 -2.93 14.18
N TYR A 27 7.27 -2.84 12.91
CA TYR A 27 8.22 -2.60 11.81
C TYR A 27 8.81 -1.19 11.87
N SER A 28 8.05 -0.19 12.30
CA SER A 28 8.54 1.17 12.55
C SER A 28 9.65 1.18 13.60
N LEU A 29 9.49 0.43 14.70
CA LEU A 29 10.54 0.30 15.72
C LEU A 29 11.78 -0.40 15.16
N ILE A 30 11.61 -1.49 14.39
CA ILE A 30 12.75 -2.18 13.77
C ILE A 30 13.49 -1.24 12.82
N VAL A 31 12.78 -0.52 11.95
CA VAL A 31 13.41 0.43 11.02
C VAL A 31 14.11 1.57 11.76
N LEU A 32 13.50 2.08 12.84
CA LEU A 32 14.12 3.09 13.68
C LEU A 32 15.45 2.60 14.27
N LEU A 33 15.52 1.35 14.74
CA LEU A 33 16.76 0.73 15.22
C LEU A 33 17.83 0.56 14.12
N LEU A 34 17.41 0.41 12.86
CA LEU A 34 18.32 0.32 11.71
C LEU A 34 18.81 1.67 11.21
N THR A 35 18.33 2.80 11.76
CA THR A 35 18.70 4.17 11.34
C THR A 35 20.21 4.37 11.16
N PRO A 36 21.08 3.93 12.09
CA PRO A 36 22.53 4.12 11.95
C PRO A 36 23.15 3.48 10.70
N LEU A 37 22.47 2.53 10.06
CA LEU A 37 22.98 1.84 8.87
C LEU A 37 22.73 2.62 7.56
N TYR A 38 21.85 3.62 7.57
CA TYR A 38 21.43 4.33 6.36
C TYR A 38 21.33 5.84 6.52
N SER A 39 21.70 6.39 7.68
CA SER A 39 21.62 7.82 7.96
C SER A 39 22.60 8.22 9.06
N ASP A 40 23.17 9.42 8.93
CA ASP A 40 23.96 10.06 9.99
C ASP A 40 23.10 10.54 11.18
N LYS A 41 21.77 10.50 11.05
CA LYS A 41 20.86 10.93 12.12
C LYS A 41 20.94 9.97 13.29
N THR A 42 21.04 10.53 14.50
CA THR A 42 20.86 9.74 15.72
C THR A 42 19.44 9.18 15.78
N ILE A 43 19.27 8.04 16.47
CA ILE A 43 17.96 7.42 16.69
C ILE A 43 16.97 8.43 17.31
N GLY A 44 17.44 9.26 18.26
CA GLY A 44 16.64 10.31 18.88
C GLY A 44 16.15 11.36 17.87
N ALA A 45 17.05 11.91 17.06
CA ALA A 45 16.69 12.90 16.04
C ALA A 45 15.71 12.33 15.00
N HIS A 46 15.93 11.09 14.56
CA HIS A 46 15.05 10.41 13.62
C HIS A 46 13.67 10.12 14.23
N SER A 47 13.63 9.69 15.50
CA SER A 47 12.36 9.46 16.22
C SER A 47 11.53 10.73 16.36
N TRP A 48 12.18 11.86 16.66
CA TRP A 48 11.51 13.16 16.75
C TRP A 48 10.93 13.60 15.41
N GLN A 49 11.68 13.43 14.32
CA GLN A 49 11.20 13.69 12.97
C GLN A 49 9.97 12.84 12.65
N ILE A 50 10.01 11.53 12.96
CA ILE A 50 8.87 10.65 12.75
C ILE A 50 7.65 11.13 13.52
N MET A 51 7.80 11.57 14.77
CA MET A 51 6.68 12.08 15.55
C MET A 51 6.06 13.35 14.95
N MET A 52 6.89 14.26 14.46
CA MET A 52 6.47 15.57 13.96
C MET A 52 5.95 15.55 12.52
N LYS A 53 6.60 14.78 11.64
CA LYS A 53 6.32 14.76 10.19
C LYS A 53 5.89 13.40 9.66
N GLY A 54 6.07 12.34 10.43
CA GLY A 54 5.85 10.96 10.01
C GLY A 54 7.04 10.37 9.26
N TRP A 55 6.78 9.31 8.52
CA TRP A 55 7.79 8.57 7.74
C TRP A 55 8.16 9.25 6.40
N GLU A 56 7.59 10.42 6.09
CA GLU A 56 7.83 11.20 4.86
C GLU A 56 7.80 10.30 3.60
N GLY A 57 8.85 10.31 2.78
CA GLY A 57 8.97 9.50 1.56
C GLY A 57 9.18 7.99 1.78
N MET A 58 9.29 7.53 3.03
CA MET A 58 9.36 6.09 3.34
C MET A 58 7.97 5.46 3.36
N ALA A 59 7.76 4.40 2.60
CA ALA A 59 6.50 3.73 2.32
C ALA A 59 5.70 3.32 3.57
N LEU A 60 6.32 3.28 4.75
CA LEU A 60 5.67 3.16 6.05
C LEU A 60 4.60 4.23 6.29
N TRP A 61 4.72 5.43 5.71
CA TRP A 61 3.72 6.51 5.80
C TRP A 61 2.33 6.05 5.35
N PHE A 62 2.28 5.11 4.40
CA PHE A 62 1.03 4.64 3.80
C PHE A 62 0.13 3.90 4.81
N VAL A 63 0.70 3.25 5.84
CA VAL A 63 -0.09 2.37 6.72
C VAL A 63 -1.05 3.15 7.63
N PRO A 64 -0.63 4.24 8.33
CA PRO A 64 -1.55 5.12 9.04
C PRO A 64 -2.65 5.69 8.13
N VAL A 65 -2.28 6.18 6.95
CA VAL A 65 -3.24 6.71 5.96
C VAL A 65 -4.26 5.66 5.54
N LEU A 66 -3.81 4.43 5.26
CA LEU A 66 -4.68 3.30 4.93
C LEU A 66 -5.62 2.95 6.09
N PHE A 67 -5.13 2.97 7.33
CA PHE A 67 -5.96 2.71 8.51
C PHE A 67 -7.08 3.75 8.65
N PHE A 68 -6.73 5.04 8.64
CA PHE A 68 -7.74 6.11 8.78
C PHE A 68 -8.69 6.16 7.59
N SER A 69 -8.20 5.93 6.38
CA SER A 69 -9.04 5.80 5.20
C SER A 69 -10.07 4.67 5.35
N GLN A 70 -9.68 3.52 5.90
CA GLN A 70 -10.63 2.44 6.18
C GLN A 70 -11.66 2.80 7.26
N VAL A 71 -11.29 3.62 8.25
CA VAL A 71 -12.24 4.14 9.25
C VAL A 71 -13.27 5.07 8.58
N VAL A 72 -12.83 5.98 7.71
CA VAL A 72 -13.73 6.85 6.95
C VAL A 72 -14.67 6.02 6.06
N CYS A 73 -14.11 5.09 5.28
CA CYS A 73 -14.89 4.24 4.38
C CYS A 73 -15.85 3.30 5.11
N TYR A 74 -15.57 2.92 6.36
CA TYR A 74 -16.51 2.12 7.16
C TYR A 74 -17.88 2.81 7.28
N TYR A 75 -17.90 4.13 7.44
CA TYR A 75 -19.13 4.91 7.51
C TYR A 75 -19.71 5.16 6.11
N VAL A 76 -18.90 5.67 5.18
CA VAL A 76 -19.38 6.07 3.84
C VAL A 76 -19.98 4.89 3.07
N LEU A 77 -19.38 3.70 3.15
CA LEU A 77 -19.84 2.54 2.37
C LEU A 77 -21.20 2.00 2.83
N ARG A 78 -21.70 2.41 4.00
CA ARG A 78 -23.03 2.06 4.53
C ARG A 78 -24.13 3.03 4.11
N TRP A 79 -23.78 4.15 3.47
CA TRP A 79 -24.77 5.10 2.98
C TRP A 79 -25.50 4.60 1.74
N SER A 80 -26.54 5.32 1.32
CA SER A 80 -27.21 5.11 0.04
C SER A 80 -26.23 5.36 -1.13
N LEU A 81 -26.53 4.81 -2.31
CA LEU A 81 -25.66 4.93 -3.47
C LEU A 81 -25.39 6.40 -3.86
N LEU A 82 -26.43 7.25 -3.85
CA LEU A 82 -26.29 8.68 -4.11
C LEU A 82 -25.31 9.34 -3.13
N ASN A 83 -25.45 9.07 -1.84
CA ASN A 83 -24.58 9.62 -0.80
C ASN A 83 -23.14 9.15 -0.94
N LYS A 84 -22.89 7.93 -1.47
CA LYS A 84 -21.52 7.46 -1.79
C LYS A 84 -20.90 8.30 -2.90
N TYR A 85 -21.65 8.64 -3.95
CA TYR A 85 -21.16 9.50 -5.03
C TYR A 85 -20.91 10.94 -4.56
N VAL A 86 -21.82 11.49 -3.74
CA VAL A 86 -21.62 12.82 -3.13
C VAL A 86 -20.37 12.83 -2.25
N ALA A 87 -20.20 11.81 -1.40
CA ALA A 87 -19.00 11.67 -0.57
C ALA A 87 -17.72 11.54 -1.40
N LEU A 88 -17.76 10.76 -2.50
CA LEU A 88 -16.64 10.60 -3.41
C LEU A 88 -16.25 11.94 -4.06
N ALA A 89 -17.23 12.68 -4.58
CA ALA A 89 -17.01 14.00 -5.18
C ALA A 89 -16.42 14.97 -4.15
N ALA A 90 -16.95 14.99 -2.92
CA ALA A 90 -16.43 15.82 -1.84
C ALA A 90 -14.97 15.45 -1.48
N MET A 91 -14.64 14.16 -1.36
CA MET A 91 -13.25 13.72 -1.05
C MET A 91 -12.27 14.06 -2.17
N MET A 92 -12.69 13.94 -3.43
CA MET A 92 -11.89 14.36 -4.58
C MET A 92 -11.69 15.88 -4.61
N LEU A 93 -12.73 16.65 -4.31
CA LEU A 93 -12.66 18.11 -4.21
C LEU A 93 -11.72 18.55 -3.08
N VAL A 94 -11.85 17.96 -1.88
CA VAL A 94 -10.94 18.24 -0.75
C VAL A 94 -9.50 17.96 -1.13
N THR A 95 -9.24 16.82 -1.80
CA THR A 95 -7.88 16.51 -2.24
C THR A 95 -7.36 17.54 -3.24
N TYR A 96 -8.20 17.95 -4.20
CA TYR A 96 -7.83 18.96 -5.18
C TYR A 96 -7.48 20.30 -4.54
N LEU A 97 -8.26 20.73 -3.52
CA LEU A 97 -8.04 21.99 -2.82
C LEU A 97 -6.81 21.97 -1.89
N TYR A 98 -6.48 20.82 -1.30
CA TYR A 98 -5.36 20.67 -0.36
C TYR A 98 -4.02 20.40 -1.03
N ARG A 99 -4.05 20.12 -2.32
CA ARG A 99 -2.85 19.90 -3.10
C ARG A 99 -1.91 21.11 -2.99
N ASP A 100 -0.64 20.84 -2.72
CA ASP A 100 0.44 21.83 -2.64
C ASP A 100 0.29 22.94 -1.55
N HIS A 101 -0.79 22.96 -0.77
CA HIS A 101 -1.07 24.03 0.21
C HIS A 101 -1.15 23.58 1.67
N VAL A 102 -1.40 22.30 1.93
CA VAL A 102 -1.61 21.78 3.28
C VAL A 102 -0.65 20.64 3.58
N GLU A 103 0.24 20.85 4.54
CA GLU A 103 1.14 19.81 5.07
C GLU A 103 0.65 19.38 6.46
N LEU A 104 -0.08 18.27 6.51
CA LEU A 104 -0.41 17.60 7.76
C LEU A 104 0.69 16.57 8.13
N PRO A 105 1.08 16.47 9.41
CA PRO A 105 1.92 15.40 9.93
C PRO A 105 1.45 14.02 9.47
N TRP A 106 2.37 13.08 9.33
CA TRP A 106 2.05 11.68 8.99
C TRP A 106 1.29 11.53 7.67
N THR A 107 1.47 12.50 6.78
CA THR A 107 0.83 12.57 5.46
C THR A 107 -0.70 12.35 5.53
N LEU A 108 -1.33 12.78 6.63
CA LEU A 108 -2.76 12.58 6.87
C LEU A 108 -3.64 13.35 5.87
N TYR A 109 -3.08 14.36 5.20
CA TYR A 109 -3.73 15.04 4.07
C TYR A 109 -4.06 14.08 2.91
N CYS A 110 -3.43 12.90 2.83
CA CYS A 110 -3.75 11.86 1.85
C CYS A 110 -5.02 11.04 2.16
N ILE A 111 -5.62 11.18 3.35
CA ILE A 111 -6.79 10.38 3.74
C ILE A 111 -7.96 10.53 2.76
N PRO A 112 -8.36 11.74 2.32
CA PRO A 112 -9.42 11.91 1.33
C PRO A 112 -9.09 11.21 0.01
N TYR A 113 -7.85 11.34 -0.47
CA TYR A 113 -7.37 10.70 -1.69
C TYR A 113 -7.42 9.16 -1.58
N ALA A 114 -6.85 8.58 -0.53
CA ALA A 114 -6.90 7.14 -0.31
C ALA A 114 -8.34 6.61 -0.15
N SER A 115 -9.20 7.36 0.55
CA SER A 115 -10.61 6.98 0.76
C SER A 115 -11.42 6.98 -0.52
N SER A 116 -11.13 7.93 -1.42
CA SER A 116 -11.76 7.96 -2.74
C SER A 116 -11.47 6.68 -3.54
N PHE A 117 -10.23 6.16 -3.53
CA PHE A 117 -9.88 4.89 -4.17
C PHE A 117 -10.59 3.69 -3.57
N VAL A 118 -10.72 3.64 -2.23
CA VAL A 118 -11.45 2.57 -1.56
C VAL A 118 -12.93 2.58 -1.95
N ILE A 119 -13.56 3.76 -2.03
CA ILE A 119 -14.95 3.91 -2.46
C ILE A 119 -15.10 3.52 -3.94
N ILE A 120 -14.24 4.03 -4.82
CA ILE A 120 -14.23 3.67 -6.25
C ILE A 120 -14.08 2.16 -6.43
N GLY A 121 -13.13 1.53 -5.73
CA GLY A 121 -12.94 0.09 -5.79
C GLY A 121 -14.15 -0.71 -5.30
N ALA A 122 -14.89 -0.20 -4.29
CA ALA A 122 -16.13 -0.81 -3.85
C ALA A 122 -17.26 -0.69 -4.89
N LEU A 123 -17.37 0.46 -5.57
CA LEU A 123 -18.35 0.71 -6.63
C LEU A 123 -18.06 -0.11 -7.90
N LEU A 124 -16.78 -0.24 -8.26
CA LEU A 124 -16.33 -0.98 -9.46
C LEU A 124 -16.29 -2.50 -9.27
N LYS A 125 -16.55 -3.00 -8.05
CA LYS A 125 -16.50 -4.43 -7.74
C LYS A 125 -17.44 -5.25 -8.62
N SER A 126 -18.66 -4.76 -8.89
CA SER A 126 -19.62 -5.46 -9.76
C SER A 126 -19.10 -5.58 -11.19
N ALA A 127 -18.53 -4.51 -11.74
CA ALA A 127 -17.92 -4.51 -13.07
C ALA A 127 -16.77 -5.53 -13.18
N LEU A 128 -15.91 -5.60 -12.15
CA LEU A 128 -14.82 -6.57 -12.08
C LEU A 128 -15.34 -8.02 -12.14
N LEU A 129 -16.40 -8.33 -11.38
CA LEU A 129 -17.03 -9.66 -11.37
C LEU A 129 -17.68 -10.00 -12.72
N THR A 130 -18.33 -9.03 -13.38
CA THR A 130 -18.87 -9.22 -14.73
C THR A 130 -17.77 -9.53 -15.74
N LEU A 131 -16.63 -8.86 -15.64
CA LEU A 131 -15.48 -9.10 -16.53
C LEU A 131 -14.74 -10.40 -16.26
N GLN A 132 -14.82 -10.93 -15.03
CA GLN A 132 -14.33 -12.27 -14.73
C GLN A 132 -15.01 -13.31 -15.62
N ASN A 133 -16.32 -13.20 -15.77
CA ASN A 133 -17.17 -14.13 -16.53
C ASN A 133 -17.24 -13.80 -18.03
N ALA A 134 -16.71 -12.65 -18.46
CA ALA A 134 -16.66 -12.27 -19.87
C ALA A 134 -15.69 -13.15 -20.67
N SER A 135 -15.92 -13.21 -22.00
CA SER A 135 -15.07 -13.95 -22.93
C SER A 135 -13.59 -13.56 -22.82
N GLN A 136 -12.69 -14.51 -23.11
CA GLN A 136 -11.24 -14.30 -22.99
C GLN A 136 -10.77 -13.09 -23.82
N GLY A 137 -11.26 -12.94 -25.06
CA GLY A 137 -10.90 -11.82 -25.93
C GLY A 137 -11.33 -10.46 -25.39
N LYS A 138 -12.57 -10.32 -24.88
CA LYS A 138 -13.07 -9.05 -24.33
C LYS A 138 -12.29 -8.62 -23.10
N ALA A 139 -12.03 -9.56 -22.19
CA ALA A 139 -11.25 -9.28 -20.99
C ALA A 139 -9.79 -8.95 -21.29
N PHE A 140 -9.17 -9.62 -22.28
CA PHE A 140 -7.81 -9.30 -22.71
C PHE A 140 -7.72 -7.91 -23.35
N SER A 141 -8.67 -7.55 -24.21
CA SER A 141 -8.74 -6.21 -24.81
C SER A 141 -8.86 -5.10 -23.74
N ILE A 142 -9.75 -5.30 -22.75
CA ILE A 142 -9.92 -4.35 -21.64
C ILE A 142 -8.66 -4.28 -20.77
N LEU A 143 -8.04 -5.43 -20.45
CA LEU A 143 -6.79 -5.49 -19.71
C LEU A 143 -5.70 -4.68 -20.41
N THR A 144 -5.49 -4.90 -21.71
CA THR A 144 -4.50 -4.18 -22.52
C THR A 144 -4.79 -2.68 -22.53
N GLY A 145 -6.06 -2.28 -22.73
CA GLY A 145 -6.46 -0.88 -22.66
C GLY A 145 -6.16 -0.23 -21.30
N CYS A 146 -6.46 -0.92 -20.20
CA CYS A 146 -6.14 -0.46 -18.85
C CYS A 146 -4.64 -0.33 -18.60
N VAL A 147 -3.83 -1.27 -19.09
CA VAL A 147 -2.36 -1.20 -18.99
C VAL A 147 -1.83 0.00 -19.76
N ILE A 148 -2.25 0.18 -21.02
CA ILE A 148 -1.83 1.32 -21.84
C ILE A 148 -2.19 2.65 -21.14
N LEU A 149 -3.42 2.77 -20.64
CA LEU A 149 -3.87 3.97 -19.96
C LEU A 149 -3.08 4.25 -18.68
N SER A 150 -2.73 3.21 -17.91
CA SER A 150 -1.88 3.31 -16.73
C SER A 150 -0.44 3.70 -17.05
N LEU A 151 0.07 3.36 -18.23
CA LEU A 151 1.44 3.72 -18.67
C LEU A 151 1.50 5.12 -19.27
N ILE A 152 0.42 5.58 -19.90
CA ILE A 152 0.33 6.93 -20.49
C ILE A 152 0.08 7.98 -19.39
N ALA A 153 -0.73 7.67 -18.37
CA ALA A 153 -1.08 8.64 -17.34
C ALA A 153 0.13 9.34 -16.66
N PRO A 154 1.23 8.64 -16.30
CA PRO A 154 2.41 9.28 -15.74
C PRO A 154 3.17 10.22 -16.71
N LEU A 155 2.95 10.10 -18.03
CA LEU A 155 3.57 11.01 -19.01
C LEU A 155 2.97 12.41 -18.94
N VAL A 156 1.74 12.52 -18.45
CA VAL A 156 0.99 13.78 -18.35
C VAL A 156 0.67 14.17 -16.90
N SER A 157 0.94 13.30 -15.92
CA SER A 157 0.68 13.57 -14.50
C SER A 157 1.85 13.13 -13.64
N VAL A 158 2.14 13.91 -12.59
CA VAL A 158 3.18 13.57 -11.61
C VAL A 158 2.47 13.34 -10.28
N VAL A 159 2.66 12.15 -9.70
CA VAL A 159 1.99 11.74 -8.48
C VAL A 159 3.02 11.29 -7.45
N ASP A 160 3.20 12.10 -6.43
CA ASP A 160 3.86 11.75 -5.19
C ASP A 160 2.97 12.16 -4.02
N MET A 161 2.19 11.19 -3.56
CA MET A 161 1.29 11.38 -2.42
C MET A 161 2.05 11.67 -1.12
N SER A 162 3.26 11.14 -0.95
CA SER A 162 4.02 11.29 0.29
C SER A 162 4.51 12.72 0.52
N CYS A 163 4.65 13.46 -0.58
CA CYS A 163 5.09 14.86 -0.60
C CYS A 163 3.97 15.84 -1.01
N ASN A 164 2.70 15.41 -1.01
CA ASN A 164 1.54 16.19 -1.46
C ASN A 164 1.61 16.74 -2.90
N LYS A 165 2.42 16.13 -3.78
CA LYS A 165 2.65 16.58 -5.15
C LYS A 165 1.81 15.77 -6.12
N VAL A 166 0.60 16.24 -6.43
CA VAL A 166 -0.34 15.53 -7.34
C VAL A 166 -0.70 16.39 -8.55
N TYR A 167 0.24 16.54 -9.48
CA TYR A 167 0.07 17.30 -10.72
C TYR A 167 -0.82 16.58 -11.71
N ASN A 168 -1.74 17.33 -12.34
CA ASN A 168 -2.73 16.80 -13.29
C ASN A 168 -3.55 15.65 -12.69
N PHE A 169 -4.38 16.03 -11.72
CA PHE A 169 -5.20 15.17 -10.87
C PHE A 169 -6.08 14.18 -11.63
N ILE A 170 -6.74 14.60 -12.72
CA ILE A 170 -7.67 13.74 -13.46
C ILE A 170 -6.92 12.58 -14.15
N PRO A 171 -5.87 12.82 -14.97
CA PRO A 171 -5.06 11.73 -15.51
C PRO A 171 -4.47 10.80 -14.44
N ALA A 172 -4.05 11.35 -13.30
CA ALA A 172 -3.55 10.57 -12.18
C ALA A 172 -4.57 9.54 -11.65
N TYR A 173 -5.83 9.97 -11.43
CA TYR A 173 -6.91 9.06 -11.04
C TYR A 173 -7.18 8.00 -12.09
N ILE A 174 -7.30 8.42 -13.36
CA ILE A 174 -7.61 7.51 -14.46
C ILE A 174 -6.53 6.43 -14.56
N GLY A 175 -5.25 6.83 -14.53
CA GLY A 175 -4.12 5.91 -14.56
C GLY A 175 -4.11 4.95 -13.38
N ALA A 176 -4.31 5.46 -12.16
CA ALA A 176 -4.30 4.64 -10.95
C ALA A 176 -5.46 3.64 -10.89
N ILE A 177 -6.67 4.06 -11.28
CA ILE A 177 -7.85 3.17 -11.37
C ILE A 177 -7.60 2.10 -12.44
N ALA A 178 -7.14 2.51 -13.63
CA ALA A 178 -6.87 1.60 -14.74
C ALA A 178 -5.80 0.57 -14.37
N GLY A 179 -4.69 0.99 -13.77
CA GLY A 179 -3.61 0.10 -13.31
C GLY A 179 -4.09 -0.86 -12.22
N SER A 180 -4.85 -0.37 -11.24
CA SER A 180 -5.44 -1.22 -10.19
C SER A 180 -6.39 -2.27 -10.78
N PHE A 181 -7.21 -1.87 -11.75
CA PHE A 181 -8.15 -2.76 -12.43
C PHE A 181 -7.42 -3.80 -13.29
N ALA A 182 -6.37 -3.39 -14.01
CA ALA A 182 -5.51 -4.29 -14.77
C ALA A 182 -4.86 -5.36 -13.88
N VAL A 183 -4.29 -4.97 -12.74
CA VAL A 183 -3.68 -5.91 -11.79
C VAL A 183 -4.71 -6.90 -11.26
N LEU A 184 -5.89 -6.43 -10.85
CA LEU A 184 -6.95 -7.31 -10.34
C LEU A 184 -7.44 -8.30 -11.41
N LEU A 185 -7.71 -7.83 -12.62
CA LEU A 185 -8.12 -8.69 -13.74
C LEU A 185 -7.05 -9.73 -14.09
N ALA A 186 -5.78 -9.31 -14.13
CA ALA A 186 -4.66 -10.23 -14.35
C ALA A 186 -4.60 -11.30 -13.24
N CYS A 187 -4.68 -10.90 -11.97
CA CYS A 187 -4.68 -11.83 -10.84
C CYS A 187 -5.83 -12.85 -10.92
N MET A 188 -7.05 -12.42 -11.25
CA MET A 188 -8.22 -13.30 -11.38
C MET A 188 -8.07 -14.31 -12.52
N ARG A 189 -7.32 -13.98 -13.57
CA ARG A 189 -7.04 -14.91 -14.68
C ARG A 189 -5.87 -15.85 -14.38
N LEU A 190 -4.87 -15.34 -13.67
CA LEU A 190 -3.73 -16.13 -13.17
C LEU A 190 -4.13 -17.12 -12.07
N GLU A 191 -5.30 -16.98 -11.45
CA GLU A 191 -5.82 -17.93 -10.46
C GLU A 191 -5.88 -19.37 -11.01
N LYS A 192 -6.01 -19.54 -12.33
CA LYS A 192 -5.93 -20.85 -13.00
C LYS A 192 -4.55 -21.51 -12.90
N TRP A 193 -3.50 -20.75 -12.58
CA TRP A 193 -2.10 -21.18 -12.55
C TRP A 193 -1.64 -21.29 -11.09
N ARG A 194 -1.65 -22.53 -10.56
CA ARG A 194 -1.42 -22.81 -9.14
C ARG A 194 -0.07 -22.31 -8.62
N ILE A 195 0.99 -22.43 -9.43
CA ILE A 195 2.36 -22.02 -9.05
C ILE A 195 2.41 -20.50 -8.86
N THR A 196 1.98 -19.74 -9.86
CA THR A 196 1.98 -18.26 -9.84
C THR A 196 1.14 -17.72 -8.68
N THR A 197 -0.04 -18.32 -8.47
CA THR A 197 -0.94 -17.92 -7.38
C THR A 197 -0.30 -18.15 -6.00
N ASN A 198 0.36 -19.29 -5.79
CA ASN A 198 1.05 -19.57 -4.52
C ASN A 198 2.17 -18.57 -4.23
N TRP A 199 2.95 -18.19 -5.25
CA TRP A 199 4.00 -17.19 -5.10
C TRP A 199 3.43 -15.80 -4.79
N LEU A 200 2.44 -15.34 -5.56
CA LEU A 200 1.77 -14.06 -5.32
C LEU A 200 1.12 -13.98 -3.93
N GLN A 201 0.49 -15.06 -3.48
CA GLN A 201 -0.08 -15.14 -2.14
C GLN A 201 0.99 -15.05 -1.04
N LYS A 202 2.15 -15.71 -1.20
CA LYS A 202 3.27 -15.60 -0.26
C LYS A 202 3.80 -14.17 -0.18
N CYS A 203 3.90 -13.48 -1.32
CA CYS A 203 4.27 -12.06 -1.35
C CYS A 203 3.23 -11.21 -0.60
N GLY A 204 1.93 -11.43 -0.86
CA GLY A 204 0.84 -10.73 -0.19
C GLY A 204 0.75 -10.98 1.33
N GLN A 205 1.10 -12.18 1.80
CA GLN A 205 1.16 -12.49 3.24
C GLN A 205 2.30 -11.74 3.95
N ASN A 206 3.30 -11.28 3.21
CA ASN A 206 4.46 -10.57 3.74
C ASN A 206 4.53 -9.11 3.27
N THR A 207 3.41 -8.52 2.83
CA THR A 207 3.35 -7.13 2.37
C THR A 207 3.97 -6.15 3.36
N PHE A 208 3.78 -6.34 4.68
CA PHE A 208 4.41 -5.47 5.68
C PHE A 208 5.94 -5.51 5.65
N ILE A 209 6.55 -6.67 5.40
CA ILE A 209 8.01 -6.80 5.26
C ILE A 209 8.47 -6.02 4.03
N VAL A 210 7.76 -6.18 2.91
CA VAL A 210 8.06 -5.48 1.66
C VAL A 210 7.95 -3.96 1.86
N VAL A 211 6.86 -3.48 2.45
CA VAL A 211 6.63 -2.05 2.70
C VAL A 211 7.69 -1.47 3.65
N ALA A 212 8.03 -2.18 4.73
CA ALA A 212 8.97 -1.68 5.73
C ALA A 212 10.42 -1.68 5.25
N PHE A 213 10.87 -2.72 4.55
CA PHE A 213 12.29 -2.92 4.29
C PHE A 213 12.72 -2.60 2.86
N SER A 214 11.80 -2.52 1.89
CA SER A 214 12.21 -2.36 0.49
C SER A 214 13.05 -1.11 0.23
N GLN A 215 12.61 0.04 0.72
CA GLN A 215 13.37 1.28 0.62
C GLN A 215 14.59 1.27 1.55
N ILE A 216 14.48 0.72 2.76
CA ILE A 216 15.60 0.67 3.72
C ILE A 216 16.78 -0.11 3.16
N ILE A 217 16.55 -1.26 2.53
CA ILE A 217 17.61 -2.06 1.90
C ILE A 217 18.33 -1.24 0.82
N ILE A 218 17.58 -0.54 -0.05
CA ILE A 218 18.16 0.31 -1.09
C ILE A 218 18.91 1.50 -0.48
N MET A 219 18.39 2.11 0.58
CA MET A 219 19.05 3.20 1.30
C MET A 219 20.36 2.77 1.93
N VAL A 220 20.41 1.60 2.58
CA VAL A 220 21.64 1.01 3.14
C VAL A 220 22.67 0.77 2.03
N ILE A 221 22.26 0.18 0.90
CA ILE A 221 23.16 -0.06 -0.25
C ILE A 221 23.76 1.24 -0.78
N ASN A 222 22.93 2.28 -0.90
CA ASN A 222 23.35 3.58 -1.45
C ASN A 222 24.21 4.37 -0.46
N TYR A 223 23.81 4.41 0.82
CA TYR A 223 24.50 5.18 1.86
C TYR A 223 25.91 4.62 2.13
N ASN A 224 26.04 3.29 2.22
CA ASN A 224 27.33 2.64 2.44
C ASN A 224 28.15 2.43 1.15
N GLN A 225 27.66 2.96 0.02
CA GLN A 225 28.31 2.82 -1.30
C GLN A 225 28.66 1.36 -1.68
N ILE A 226 27.88 0.38 -1.18
CA ILE A 226 28.11 -1.06 -1.41
C ILE A 226 28.13 -1.39 -2.90
N LEU A 227 27.31 -0.67 -3.69
CA LEU A 227 27.25 -0.79 -5.13
C LEU A 227 27.21 0.58 -5.80
N SER A 228 28.01 0.74 -6.86
CA SER A 228 28.00 1.93 -7.69
C SER A 228 26.58 2.24 -8.22
N PRO A 229 26.21 3.52 -8.36
CA PRO A 229 24.88 3.93 -8.81
C PRO A 229 24.42 3.29 -10.13
N GLN A 230 25.36 3.00 -11.03
CA GLN A 230 25.10 2.39 -12.34
C GLN A 230 24.52 0.96 -12.29
N TYR A 231 24.72 0.21 -11.19
CA TYR A 231 24.25 -1.18 -11.07
C TYR A 231 22.82 -1.30 -10.53
N SER A 232 21.88 -0.49 -11.05
CA SER A 232 20.48 -0.48 -10.60
C SER A 232 19.85 -1.87 -10.59
N PHE A 233 20.04 -2.66 -11.66
CA PHE A 233 19.51 -4.02 -11.74
C PHE A 233 19.98 -4.90 -10.58
N LEU A 234 21.28 -4.88 -10.28
CA LEU A 234 21.85 -5.68 -9.20
C LEU A 234 21.34 -5.26 -7.82
N LYS A 235 21.13 -3.96 -7.60
CA LYS A 235 20.50 -3.45 -6.35
C LYS A 235 19.10 -4.03 -6.15
N TYR A 236 18.30 -4.12 -7.22
CA TYR A 236 16.97 -4.73 -7.16
C TYR A 236 17.02 -6.26 -6.96
N VAL A 237 18.00 -6.95 -7.54
CA VAL A 237 18.22 -8.39 -7.28
C VAL A 237 18.55 -8.62 -5.80
N ILE A 238 19.49 -7.85 -5.24
CA ILE A 238 19.84 -7.93 -3.81
C ILE A 238 18.62 -7.63 -2.93
N LEU A 239 17.85 -6.60 -3.26
CA LEU A 239 16.62 -6.27 -2.57
C LEU A 239 15.65 -7.46 -2.53
N VAL A 240 15.39 -8.12 -3.66
CA VAL A 240 14.48 -9.28 -3.71
C VAL A 240 15.02 -10.42 -2.85
N VAL A 241 16.31 -10.74 -2.96
CA VAL A 241 16.94 -11.81 -2.17
C VAL A 241 16.86 -11.50 -0.67
N ALA A 242 17.21 -10.28 -0.26
CA ALA A 242 17.16 -9.85 1.13
C ALA A 242 15.72 -9.92 1.69
N LEU A 243 14.71 -9.48 0.94
CA LEU A 243 13.31 -9.59 1.35
C LEU A 243 12.87 -11.04 1.54
N VAL A 244 13.30 -11.96 0.66
CA VAL A 244 13.01 -13.40 0.79
C VAL A 244 13.65 -13.97 2.06
N VAL A 245 14.92 -13.62 2.33
CA VAL A 245 15.63 -14.05 3.54
C VAL A 245 14.94 -13.53 4.80
N ILE A 246 14.59 -12.25 4.87
CA ILE A 246 13.87 -11.66 6.01
C ILE A 246 12.51 -12.36 6.23
N ALA A 247 11.78 -12.65 5.15
CA ALA A 247 10.52 -13.37 5.23
C ALA A 247 10.69 -14.81 5.77
N GLN A 248 11.78 -15.49 5.40
CA GLN A 248 12.13 -16.81 5.94
C GLN A 248 12.51 -16.75 7.42
N ILE A 249 13.34 -15.78 7.82
CA ILE A 249 13.72 -15.57 9.22
C ILE A 249 12.48 -15.37 10.09
N LYS A 250 11.57 -14.47 9.69
CA LYS A 250 10.28 -14.27 10.38
C LYS A 250 9.52 -15.59 10.54
N LYS A 251 9.47 -16.41 9.48
CA LYS A 251 8.77 -17.70 9.52
C LYS A 251 9.43 -18.66 10.52
N HIS A 252 10.75 -18.72 10.56
CA HIS A 252 11.49 -19.53 11.54
C HIS A 252 11.26 -19.06 12.97
N VAL A 253 11.37 -17.75 13.24
CA VAL A 253 11.12 -17.17 14.57
C VAL A 253 9.70 -17.48 15.05
N LEU A 254 8.70 -17.33 14.17
CA LEU A 254 7.30 -17.66 14.50
C LEU A 254 7.10 -19.15 14.77
N LYS A 255 7.83 -20.03 14.08
CA LYS A 255 7.78 -21.48 14.32
C LYS A 255 8.36 -21.82 15.69
N SER A 256 9.58 -21.35 15.98
CA SER A 256 10.24 -21.58 17.27
C SER A 256 9.45 -21.00 18.45
N TYR A 257 8.82 -19.84 18.28
CA TYR A 257 7.95 -19.26 19.32
C TYR A 257 6.72 -20.12 19.60
N LYS A 258 6.12 -20.73 18.57
CA LYS A 258 4.96 -21.61 18.74
C LYS A 258 5.34 -22.93 19.41
N GLU A 259 6.50 -23.48 19.08
CA GLU A 259 7.05 -24.67 19.73
C GLU A 259 7.29 -24.38 21.22
N PHE A 260 8.02 -23.30 21.54
CA PHE A 260 8.27 -22.88 22.92
C PHE A 260 6.99 -22.62 23.73
N ARG A 261 5.95 -22.03 23.13
CA ARG A 261 4.65 -21.81 23.82
C ARG A 261 3.83 -23.10 23.91
N GLY A 262 3.95 -24.00 22.95
CA GLY A 262 3.28 -25.31 22.95
C GLY A 262 3.79 -26.24 24.05
N ASP A 263 5.06 -26.06 24.45
CA ASP A 263 5.70 -26.82 25.54
C ASP A 263 5.40 -26.26 26.95
N MET A 264 4.61 -25.18 27.07
CA MET A 264 4.21 -24.54 28.34
C MET A 264 2.74 -24.79 28.74
N ILE A 265 2.06 -25.76 28.12
CA ILE A 265 0.71 -26.24 28.51
C ILE A 265 0.81 -27.74 28.76
#